data_AF-A0A8H4TUL5-F1
#
_entry.id   AF-A0A8H4TUL5-F1
#
_cell.length_a   1.000
_cell.length_b   1.000
_cell.length_c   1.000
_cell.angle_alpha   90.00
_cell.angle_beta   90.00
_cell.angle_gamma   90.00
#
_symmetry.space_group_name_H-M   'P 1'
#
loop_
_entity.id
_entity.type
_entity.pdbx_description
1 polymer ?
#
loop_
_entity_poly.entity_id
_entity_poly.type
_entity_poly.pdbx_seq_one_letter_code
_entity_poly.pdbx_strand_id
1 'polypeptide(L)'
;MIRLTSSTYQLLSSETNYTVFSNSVLQDRGDSYNNLESIHDGVHALVGDGGHMTYFSMASFDPIFWIHHCSIDRVFALWEVLNPNSYVEPMGDTYGTFVLEAGTVEDVNTPLYPFHRSDDPNDFWTSGN
;
A
#
# COMPACT_ATOMS: atom_id res chain seq x y z
N MET A 1 6.52 16.46 -12.68
CA MET A 1 6.66 16.84 -11.25
C MET A 1 5.39 16.42 -10.53
N ILE A 2 5.46 15.46 -9.62
CA ILE A 2 4.33 15.06 -8.77
C ILE A 2 3.97 16.22 -7.84
N ARG A 3 2.69 16.53 -7.73
CA ARG A 3 2.17 17.55 -6.80
C ARG A 3 1.56 16.86 -5.59
N LEU A 4 2.42 16.46 -4.64
CA LEU A 4 2.06 15.61 -3.49
C LEU A 4 0.82 16.11 -2.73
N THR A 5 0.71 17.41 -2.48
CA THR A 5 -0.44 18.00 -1.77
C THR A 5 -1.74 17.82 -2.54
N SER A 6 -1.78 18.16 -3.84
CA SER A 6 -3.00 18.03 -4.63
C SER A 6 -3.36 16.57 -4.90
N SER A 7 -2.36 15.70 -5.08
CA SER A 7 -2.59 14.25 -5.24
C SER A 7 -3.16 13.65 -3.95
N THR A 8 -2.59 13.97 -2.79
CA THR A 8 -3.11 13.46 -1.50
C THR A 8 -4.54 13.96 -1.23
N TYR A 9 -4.79 15.25 -1.49
CA TYR A 9 -6.13 15.82 -1.35
C TYR A 9 -7.12 15.13 -2.29
N GLN A 10 -6.77 15.00 -3.58
CA GLN A 10 -7.63 14.37 -4.56
C GLN A 10 -7.96 12.93 -4.15
N LEU A 11 -6.94 12.12 -3.79
CA LEU A 11 -7.11 10.73 -3.34
C LEU A 11 -8.13 10.63 -2.20
N LEU A 12 -7.94 11.41 -1.13
CA LEU A 12 -8.82 11.41 0.03
C LEU A 12 -10.23 11.95 -0.28
N SER A 13 -10.37 12.83 -1.27
CA SER A 13 -11.64 13.49 -1.58
C SER A 13 -12.51 12.76 -2.60
N SER A 14 -11.94 11.85 -3.40
CA SER A 14 -12.64 11.29 -4.56
C SER A 14 -12.60 9.77 -4.66
N GLU A 15 -11.57 9.09 -4.14
CA GLU A 15 -11.48 7.65 -4.26
C GLU A 15 -12.15 6.96 -3.08
N THR A 16 -13.09 6.06 -3.37
CA THR A 16 -13.93 5.39 -2.37
C THR A 16 -13.84 3.87 -2.45
N ASN A 17 -13.24 3.35 -3.52
CA ASN A 17 -13.03 1.92 -3.72
C ASN A 17 -11.63 1.53 -3.25
N TYR A 18 -11.53 0.65 -2.25
CA TYR A 18 -10.27 0.18 -1.69
C TYR A 18 -9.32 -0.39 -2.76
N THR A 19 -9.83 -1.19 -3.70
CA THR A 19 -9.01 -1.83 -4.73
C THR A 19 -8.32 -0.77 -5.60
N VAL A 20 -9.01 0.32 -5.94
CA VAL A 20 -8.44 1.45 -6.70
C VAL A 20 -7.54 2.32 -5.82
N PHE A 21 -7.93 2.56 -4.57
CA PHE A 21 -7.19 3.35 -3.60
C PHE A 21 -5.83 2.75 -3.25
N SER A 22 -5.76 1.44 -3.07
CA SER A 22 -4.64 0.76 -2.39
C SER A 22 -3.39 0.64 -3.26
N ASN A 23 -3.54 0.21 -4.53
CA ASN A 23 -2.42 -0.26 -5.33
C ASN A 23 -2.48 0.20 -6.79
N SER A 24 -1.34 0.09 -7.46
CA SER A 24 -1.07 0.46 -8.85
C SER A 24 -1.14 -0.74 -9.81
N VAL A 25 -1.63 -1.89 -9.38
CA VAL A 25 -1.62 -3.09 -10.21
C VAL A 25 -2.87 -3.22 -11.08
N LEU A 26 -3.96 -2.52 -10.75
CA LEU A 26 -5.20 -2.58 -11.52
C LEU A 26 -5.03 -2.18 -12.99
N GLN A 27 -5.51 -3.06 -13.88
CA GLN A 27 -5.50 -2.90 -15.34
C GLN A 27 -6.56 -1.91 -15.87
N ASP A 28 -7.69 -1.74 -15.18
CA ASP A 28 -8.74 -0.79 -15.55
C ASP A 28 -8.97 0.21 -14.40
N ARG A 29 -8.33 1.37 -14.52
CA ARG A 29 -8.35 2.43 -13.50
C ARG A 29 -9.37 3.55 -13.79
N GLY A 30 -10.16 3.40 -14.86
CA GLY A 30 -10.96 4.50 -15.40
C GLY A 30 -10.11 5.78 -15.60
N ASP A 31 -10.70 6.95 -15.35
CA ASP A 31 -10.01 8.25 -15.45
C ASP A 31 -9.13 8.60 -14.23
N SER A 32 -9.08 7.75 -13.19
CA SER A 32 -8.37 8.03 -11.93
C SER A 32 -6.95 7.45 -11.95
N TYR A 33 -5.95 8.32 -12.13
CA TYR A 33 -4.53 7.94 -12.15
C TYR A 33 -3.88 7.89 -10.75
N ASN A 34 -4.63 8.15 -9.69
CA ASN A 34 -4.07 8.45 -8.39
C ASN A 34 -4.51 7.43 -7.34
N ASN A 35 -3.55 6.81 -6.68
CA ASN A 35 -3.75 5.85 -5.60
C ASN A 35 -2.65 6.05 -4.53
N LEU A 36 -2.82 5.40 -3.38
CA LEU A 36 -1.90 5.56 -2.25
C LEU A 36 -0.48 5.13 -2.61
N GLU A 37 -0.33 3.98 -3.27
CA GLU A 37 0.97 3.45 -3.72
C GLU A 37 1.69 4.43 -4.68
N SER A 38 0.99 5.07 -5.61
CA SER A 38 1.58 6.01 -6.57
C SER A 38 2.10 7.29 -5.89
N ILE A 39 1.41 7.76 -4.84
CA ILE A 39 1.89 8.89 -4.03
C ILE A 39 3.11 8.46 -3.20
N HIS A 40 3.06 7.27 -2.60
CA HIS A 40 4.16 6.63 -1.87
C HIS A 40 5.42 6.52 -2.75
N ASP A 41 5.29 5.97 -3.96
CA ASP A 41 6.39 5.79 -4.92
C ASP A 41 7.02 7.13 -5.30
N GLY A 42 6.20 8.17 -5.43
CA GLY A 42 6.66 9.53 -5.66
C GLY A 42 7.60 10.03 -4.56
N VAL A 43 7.31 9.76 -3.29
CA VAL A 43 8.17 10.16 -2.16
C VAL A 43 9.45 9.33 -2.12
N HIS A 44 9.37 8.01 -2.35
CA HIS A 44 10.53 7.15 -2.50
C HIS A 44 11.51 7.66 -3.58
N ALA A 45 11.00 8.01 -4.75
CA ALA A 45 11.78 8.56 -5.85
C ALA A 45 12.41 9.93 -5.48
N LEU A 46 11.64 10.83 -4.86
CA LEU A 46 12.10 12.17 -4.49
C LEU A 46 13.16 12.17 -3.39
N VAL A 47 13.03 11.30 -2.39
CA VAL A 47 13.99 11.19 -1.28
C VAL A 47 15.23 10.42 -1.70
N GLY A 48 15.04 9.34 -2.47
CA GLY A 48 16.15 8.47 -2.83
C GLY A 48 17.07 9.07 -3.88
N ASP A 49 16.53 9.70 -4.94
CA ASP A 49 17.30 10.27 -6.06
C ASP A 49 18.44 9.35 -6.57
N GLY A 50 18.13 8.06 -6.74
CA GLY A 50 19.11 7.02 -7.13
C GLY A 50 19.88 6.37 -5.97
N GLY A 51 19.54 6.69 -4.72
CA GLY A 51 20.05 6.08 -3.49
C GLY A 51 19.15 4.97 -2.93
N HIS A 52 19.38 4.57 -1.67
CA HIS A 52 18.66 3.46 -1.01
C HIS A 52 17.13 3.60 -1.12
N MET A 53 16.59 4.77 -0.81
CA MET A 53 15.14 5.04 -0.84
C MET A 53 14.50 4.90 -2.24
N THR A 54 15.28 4.87 -3.33
CA THR A 54 14.76 4.65 -4.69
C THR A 54 14.53 3.17 -5.01
N TYR A 55 15.28 2.26 -4.39
CA TYR A 55 15.27 0.85 -4.74
C TYR A 55 14.52 0.02 -3.69
N PHE A 56 13.48 -0.70 -4.11
CA PHE A 56 12.63 -1.48 -3.21
C PHE A 56 13.39 -2.44 -2.29
N SER A 57 14.41 -3.12 -2.81
CA SER A 57 15.24 -4.06 -2.05
C SER A 57 16.13 -3.41 -0.99
N MET A 58 16.26 -2.08 -1.01
CA MET A 58 17.20 -1.33 -0.19
C MET A 58 16.55 -0.20 0.63
N ALA A 59 15.34 0.22 0.28
CA ALA A 59 14.73 1.43 0.84
C ALA A 59 14.54 1.35 2.37
N SER A 60 14.19 0.17 2.90
CA SER A 60 13.97 -0.04 4.33
C SER A 60 15.21 0.10 5.21
N PHE A 61 16.42 0.15 4.62
CA PHE A 61 17.66 0.39 5.35
C PHE A 61 17.93 1.88 5.63
N ASP A 62 17.21 2.81 4.97
CA ASP A 62 17.27 4.23 5.28
C ASP A 62 16.29 4.56 6.43
N PRO A 63 16.71 5.14 7.56
CA PRO A 63 15.81 5.42 8.69
C PRO A 63 14.59 6.27 8.33
N ILE A 64 14.65 7.11 7.30
CA ILE A 64 13.50 7.93 6.88
C ILE A 64 12.34 7.09 6.35
N PHE A 65 12.61 5.86 5.90
CA PHE A 65 11.62 4.88 5.46
C PHE A 65 10.46 4.75 6.46
N TRP A 66 10.78 4.61 7.75
CA TRP A 66 9.77 4.38 8.78
C TRP A 66 8.89 5.61 9.04
N ILE A 67 9.44 6.83 8.89
CA ILE A 67 8.66 8.07 8.98
C ILE A 67 7.77 8.24 7.74
N HIS A 68 8.29 7.86 6.58
CA HIS A 68 7.51 7.85 5.34
C HIS A 68 6.32 6.89 5.45
N HIS A 69 6.55 5.64 5.82
CA HIS A 69 5.47 4.64 5.96
C HIS A 69 4.49 4.95 7.09
N CYS A 70 4.92 5.58 8.18
CA CYS A 70 4.00 6.12 9.20
C CYS A 70 3.08 7.22 8.62
N SER A 71 3.60 8.04 7.69
CA SER A 71 2.78 9.03 6.99
C SER A 71 1.79 8.40 6.01
N ILE A 72 2.17 7.30 5.36
CA ILE A 72 1.28 6.51 4.48
C ILE A 72 0.16 5.86 5.29
N ASP A 73 0.50 5.23 6.42
CA ASP A 73 -0.47 4.65 7.36
C ASP A 73 -1.46 5.71 7.87
N ARG A 74 -0.99 6.93 8.20
CA ARG A 74 -1.88 8.05 8.54
C ARG A 74 -2.85 8.40 7.41
N VAL A 75 -2.41 8.40 6.15
CA VAL A 75 -3.31 8.69 5.01
C VAL A 75 -4.33 7.57 4.84
N PHE A 76 -3.91 6.31 5.01
CA PHE A 76 -4.81 5.17 5.01
C PHE A 76 -5.87 5.27 6.11
N ALA A 77 -5.49 5.54 7.36
CA ALA A 77 -6.42 5.71 8.46
C ALA A 77 -7.43 6.86 8.24
N LEU A 78 -6.99 7.96 7.62
CA LEU A 78 -7.90 9.05 7.24
C LEU A 78 -8.89 8.59 6.16
N TRP A 79 -8.42 7.81 5.18
CA TRP A 79 -9.27 7.26 4.13
C TRP A 79 -10.31 6.27 4.68
N GLU A 80 -9.94 5.41 5.63
CA GLU A 80 -10.86 4.47 6.29
C GLU A 80 -12.01 5.21 7.00
N VAL A 81 -11.72 6.32 7.67
CA VAL A 81 -12.74 7.17 8.32
C VAL A 81 -13.71 7.77 7.29
N LEU A 82 -13.22 8.14 6.11
CA LEU A 82 -14.04 8.70 5.03
C LEU A 82 -14.84 7.63 4.29
N ASN A 83 -14.34 6.39 4.27
CA ASN A 83 -14.90 5.27 3.49
C ASN A 83 -15.14 4.02 4.36
N PRO A 84 -15.98 4.09 5.41
CA PRO A 84 -16.08 3.05 6.44
C PRO A 84 -16.63 1.70 5.95
N ASN A 85 -17.16 1.63 4.74
CA ASN A 85 -17.73 0.42 4.14
C ASN A 85 -16.86 -0.15 3.01
N SER A 86 -15.66 0.39 2.77
CA SER A 86 -14.74 -0.11 1.76
C SER A 86 -13.44 -0.57 2.41
N TYR A 87 -13.04 -1.80 2.11
CA TYR A 87 -11.84 -2.41 2.66
C TYR A 87 -11.26 -3.45 1.69
N VAL A 88 -10.28 -4.23 2.14
CA VAL A 88 -9.63 -5.28 1.36
C VAL A 88 -10.65 -6.21 0.69
N GLU A 89 -10.61 -6.27 -0.64
CA GLU A 89 -11.40 -7.16 -1.48
C GLU A 89 -10.49 -8.18 -2.18
N PRO A 90 -10.99 -9.40 -2.49
CA PRO A 90 -10.21 -10.42 -3.18
C PRO A 90 -9.61 -9.94 -4.51
N MET A 91 -8.28 -10.01 -4.63
CA MET A 91 -7.56 -9.59 -5.83
C MET A 91 -6.36 -10.51 -6.11
N GLY A 92 -6.10 -10.80 -7.38
CA GLY A 92 -4.92 -11.57 -7.79
C GLY A 92 -3.64 -10.73 -7.72
N ASP A 93 -2.62 -11.22 -7.02
CA ASP A 93 -1.28 -10.65 -7.05
C ASP A 93 -0.69 -10.80 -8.46
N THR A 94 -0.18 -9.72 -9.04
CA THR A 94 0.41 -9.75 -10.39
C THR A 94 1.89 -10.14 -10.39
N TYR A 95 2.62 -9.86 -9.30
CA TYR A 95 4.07 -9.97 -9.27
C TYR A 95 4.57 -11.13 -8.39
N GLY A 96 3.80 -11.53 -7.38
CA GLY A 96 4.27 -12.48 -6.37
C GLY A 96 5.14 -11.79 -5.32
N THR A 97 5.31 -12.48 -4.19
CA THR A 97 6.24 -12.10 -3.12
C THR A 97 7.25 -13.22 -2.87
N PHE A 98 8.05 -13.10 -1.81
CA PHE A 98 8.92 -14.20 -1.38
C PHE A 98 8.12 -15.45 -0.95
N VAL A 99 6.88 -15.27 -0.47
CA VAL A 99 6.06 -16.35 0.11
C VAL A 99 4.91 -16.75 -0.80
N LEU A 100 4.29 -15.79 -1.50
CA LEU A 100 3.12 -16.01 -2.34
C LEU A 100 3.52 -15.97 -3.82
N GLU A 101 2.98 -16.91 -4.60
CA GLU A 101 3.22 -16.95 -6.04
C GLU A 101 2.35 -15.92 -6.77
N ALA A 102 2.86 -15.38 -7.88
CA ALA A 102 2.07 -14.53 -8.76
C ALA A 102 0.80 -15.27 -9.23
N GLY A 103 -0.33 -14.56 -9.21
CA GLY A 103 -1.66 -15.08 -9.50
C GLY A 103 -2.41 -15.59 -8.26
N THR A 104 -1.78 -15.65 -7.08
CA THR A 104 -2.47 -15.94 -5.83
C THR A 104 -3.54 -14.87 -5.58
N VAL A 105 -4.77 -15.30 -5.27
CA VAL A 105 -5.83 -14.38 -4.87
C VAL A 105 -5.66 -14.09 -3.39
N GLU A 106 -5.36 -12.84 -3.09
CA GLU A 106 -5.23 -12.32 -1.73
C GLU A 106 -6.51 -11.60 -1.32
N ASP A 107 -6.90 -11.75 -0.07
CA ASP A 107 -8.10 -11.17 0.54
C ASP A 107 -7.85 -10.78 2.00
N VAL A 108 -8.90 -10.31 2.69
CA VAL A 108 -8.84 -9.87 4.10
C VAL A 108 -8.34 -10.94 5.09
N ASN A 109 -8.39 -12.22 4.73
CA ASN A 109 -7.96 -13.35 5.55
C ASN A 109 -6.58 -13.90 5.15
N THR A 110 -5.95 -13.32 4.13
CA THR A 110 -4.62 -13.76 3.70
C THR A 110 -3.59 -13.44 4.78
N PRO A 111 -2.76 -14.42 5.22
CA PRO A 111 -1.73 -14.18 6.23
C PRO A 111 -0.71 -13.11 5.79
N LEU A 112 -0.46 -12.13 6.65
CA LEU A 112 0.54 -11.09 6.45
C LEU A 112 1.91 -11.58 6.93
N TYR A 113 2.57 -12.43 6.13
CA TYR A 113 3.90 -12.93 6.45
C TYR A 113 4.93 -11.79 6.55
N PRO A 114 5.90 -11.82 7.49
CA PRO A 114 6.10 -12.80 8.56
C PRO A 114 5.56 -12.31 9.91
N PHE A 115 4.47 -11.54 9.95
CA PHE A 115 3.98 -10.90 11.16
C PHE A 115 3.05 -11.83 11.94
N HIS A 116 3.49 -12.28 13.12
CA HIS A 116 2.71 -13.13 14.01
C HIS A 116 1.87 -12.33 15.00
N ARG A 117 0.65 -12.82 15.26
CA ARG A 117 -0.32 -12.27 16.20
C ARG A 117 -0.15 -12.81 17.62
N SER A 118 0.46 -13.98 17.75
CA SER A 118 0.83 -14.57 19.04
C SER A 118 2.16 -15.33 18.93
N ASP A 119 2.56 -15.99 20.02
CA ASP A 119 3.75 -16.85 20.04
C ASP A 119 3.55 -18.18 19.26
N ASP A 120 2.35 -18.46 18.75
CA ASP A 120 2.13 -19.61 17.85
C ASP A 120 2.73 -19.29 16.46
N PRO A 121 3.67 -20.11 15.94
CA PRO A 121 4.30 -19.86 14.65
C PRO A 121 3.35 -19.95 13.43
N ASN A 122 2.12 -20.42 13.62
CA ASN A 122 1.10 -20.47 12.56
C ASN A 122 0.02 -19.39 12.71
N ASP A 123 0.06 -18.58 13.78
CA ASP A 123 -0.90 -17.51 14.03
C ASP A 123 -0.38 -16.17 13.49
N PHE A 124 -0.68 -15.91 12.22
CA PHE A 124 -0.30 -14.68 11.53
C PHE A 124 -1.38 -13.61 11.65
N TRP A 125 -0.97 -12.35 11.68
CA TRP A 125 -1.89 -11.23 11.44
C TRP A 125 -2.54 -11.38 10.05
N THR A 126 -3.79 -10.94 9.92
CA THR A 126 -4.43 -10.71 8.63
C THR A 126 -4.90 -9.27 8.58
N SER A 127 -5.34 -8.80 7.41
CA SER A 127 -5.99 -7.48 7.35
C SER A 127 -7.28 -7.42 8.17
N GLY A 128 -7.89 -8.57 8.49
CA GLY A 128 -9.15 -8.66 9.21
C GLY A 128 -9.06 -8.80 10.73
N ASN A 129 -7.89 -9.07 11.32
CA ASN A 129 -7.76 -9.31 12.76
C ASN A 129 -6.35 -9.20 13.31
#